data_AF-A0A336MTV7-F1
#
_entry.id   AF-A0A336MTV7-F1
#
_cell.length_a   1.000
_cell.length_b   1.000
_cell.length_c   1.000
_cell.angle_alpha   90.00
_cell.angle_beta   90.00
_cell.angle_gamma   90.00
#
_symmetry.space_group_name_H-M   'P 1'
#
loop_
_entity.id
_entity.type
_entity.pdbx_description
1 polymer ?
#
loop_
_entity_poly.entity_id
_entity_poly.type
_entity_poly.pdbx_seq_one_letter_code
_entity_poly.pdbx_strand_id
1 'polypeptide(L)'
;MALVLYGRVTTCVEVHFETPDSGFFLKHTPRSPSSSLQLDNTQKSSSSISSSKNQESILSLDKFTVVQTSQPVSIRASYGPFSTKQTVPARYIVPDVITDASALSPSNDKKVLNLAQQQSTNTTAALLDLQQSNVHLDISAHLVRQTIPRDSPVLRVLFHAGADPGGHVQRQKVCVLLHVSMSNKAPLKGRCMPEGEDGVCVAEVVIPSNWWPPLPAPEITSLGNSPVKTPQRVVQVAYSVFEPPMKNPELCEPKVQIQPLTTFAKVPLVQALTAYKELRADDILTMLVPHQPLYPLSKIHVPVFLQLQPDQNIAVFIVRARVKAGMRILGATASSDEWNISIEKENPKHTVARVTAFRKDRDPDSVPKQTEETTSTNKIIEVFSWLIEVANDTKEHFDSGRIVWSVSYVHDGPKLRDIDVGEKREHEEPRKKLIAKVDIQKDDIQAVLPISKNWELMNTAVLTGRQVSQAMKVFIVSQAGKIADVTLQSSCYTDDESVIKVF
;
A
#
# COMPACT_ATOMS: atom_id res chain seq x y z
N MET A 1 67.97 21.33 3.37
CA MET A 1 67.41 20.01 3.03
C MET A 1 65.93 20.23 2.76
N ALA A 2 65.52 20.04 1.51
CA ALA A 2 64.22 20.40 0.98
C ALA A 2 63.19 19.30 1.22
N LEU A 3 61.91 19.68 1.34
CA LEU A 3 60.81 19.02 0.64
C LEU A 3 59.60 19.97 0.61
N VAL A 4 59.61 20.84 -0.41
CA VAL A 4 58.43 21.60 -0.83
C VAL A 4 57.61 20.66 -1.72
N LEU A 5 56.52 20.14 -1.18
CA LEU A 5 55.50 19.44 -1.96
C LEU A 5 54.70 20.48 -2.74
N TYR A 6 55.11 20.71 -4.00
CA TYR A 6 54.24 21.36 -4.98
C TYR A 6 53.10 20.38 -5.32
N GLY A 7 52.00 20.48 -4.57
CA GLY A 7 50.74 19.91 -5.01
C GLY A 7 50.30 20.63 -6.28
N ARG A 8 50.25 19.93 -7.41
CA ARG A 8 49.56 20.42 -8.61
C ARG A 8 48.13 20.78 -8.20
N VAL A 9 47.82 22.06 -8.13
CA VAL A 9 46.43 22.52 -8.11
C VAL A 9 45.90 22.28 -9.52
N THR A 10 45.21 21.16 -9.71
CA THR A 10 44.44 20.90 -10.92
C THR A 10 43.30 21.92 -10.98
N THR A 11 43.39 22.87 -11.90
CA THR A 11 42.34 23.87 -12.18
C THR A 11 41.22 23.28 -13.04
N CYS A 12 40.99 21.97 -12.99
CA CYS A 12 39.97 21.27 -13.75
C CYS A 12 39.02 20.51 -12.82
N VAL A 13 37.74 20.46 -13.20
CA VAL A 13 36.76 19.61 -12.53
C VAL A 13 37.08 18.16 -12.89
N GLU A 14 37.34 17.34 -11.90
CA GLU A 14 37.55 15.90 -12.06
C GLU A 14 36.25 15.17 -11.76
N VAL A 15 35.81 14.30 -12.67
CA VAL A 15 34.59 13.50 -12.51
C VAL A 15 34.95 12.04 -12.68
N HIS A 16 34.61 11.22 -11.68
CA HIS A 16 34.89 9.78 -11.68
C HIS A 16 33.79 9.00 -10.95
N PHE A 17 33.73 7.69 -11.21
CA PHE A 17 32.93 6.78 -10.40
C PHE A 17 33.60 6.57 -9.05
N GLU A 18 32.81 6.57 -7.97
CA GLU A 18 33.34 6.34 -6.62
C GLU A 18 33.96 4.93 -6.48
N THR A 19 33.38 3.95 -7.16
CA THR A 19 33.97 2.64 -7.36
C THR A 19 34.43 2.52 -8.82
N PRO A 20 35.72 2.27 -9.08
CA PRO A 20 36.28 2.31 -10.44
C PRO A 20 35.68 1.28 -11.40
N ASP A 21 35.13 0.18 -10.88
CA ASP A 21 34.52 -0.89 -11.67
C ASP A 21 33.04 -0.62 -12.01
N SER A 22 32.46 0.47 -11.52
CA SER A 22 31.05 0.75 -11.72
C SER A 22 30.68 1.30 -13.10
N GLY A 23 31.66 1.77 -13.87
CA GLY A 23 31.38 2.37 -15.17
C GLY A 23 32.58 3.04 -15.81
N PHE A 24 32.37 3.61 -16.99
CA PHE A 24 33.38 4.34 -17.73
C PHE A 24 32.79 5.58 -18.42
N PHE A 25 33.62 6.61 -18.59
CA PHE A 25 33.27 7.83 -19.33
C PHE A 25 33.66 7.69 -20.80
N LEU A 26 32.77 8.12 -21.69
CA LEU A 26 32.99 8.10 -23.14
C LEU A 26 33.73 9.38 -23.55
N LYS A 27 35.01 9.27 -23.90
CA LYS A 27 35.77 10.40 -24.48
C LYS A 27 35.39 10.59 -25.95
N HIS A 28 34.76 11.71 -26.27
CA HIS A 28 34.69 12.16 -27.66
C HIS A 28 36.00 12.84 -28.03
N THR A 29 36.72 12.30 -29.01
CA THR A 29 37.79 13.06 -29.68
C THR A 29 37.14 14.24 -30.41
N PRO A 30 37.53 15.50 -30.17
CA PRO A 30 37.03 16.60 -30.96
C PRO A 30 37.61 16.45 -32.37
N ARG A 31 36.77 16.06 -33.33
CA ARG A 31 37.09 16.27 -34.74
C ARG A 31 37.08 17.78 -34.97
N SER A 32 38.17 18.34 -35.47
CA SER A 32 38.29 19.76 -35.83
C SER A 32 37.13 20.21 -36.73
N PRO A 33 36.79 21.51 -36.77
CA PRO A 33 35.59 21.99 -37.45
C PRO A 33 35.81 21.95 -38.97
N SER A 34 35.32 20.91 -39.64
CA SER A 34 35.14 20.92 -41.09
C SER A 34 33.75 21.47 -41.40
N SER A 35 33.72 22.72 -41.86
CA SER A 35 32.76 23.28 -42.83
C SER A 35 31.29 22.93 -42.63
N SER A 36 30.56 23.88 -42.04
CA SER A 36 29.15 24.09 -42.33
C SER A 36 28.95 24.18 -43.85
N LEU A 37 28.21 23.24 -44.43
CA LEU A 37 27.64 23.41 -45.76
C LEU A 37 26.63 24.56 -45.67
N GLN A 38 26.95 25.64 -46.37
CA GLN A 38 26.03 26.70 -46.73
C GLN A 38 24.90 26.10 -47.58
N LEU A 39 23.65 26.30 -47.17
CA LEU A 39 22.58 26.53 -48.12
C LEU A 39 22.32 28.03 -48.11
N ASP A 40 22.78 28.69 -49.17
CA ASP A 40 22.41 30.06 -49.50
C ASP A 40 20.91 30.09 -49.80
N ASN A 41 20.15 30.91 -49.07
CA ASN A 41 19.05 31.63 -49.67
C ASN A 41 18.88 32.98 -48.99
N THR A 42 19.43 34.00 -49.64
CA THR A 42 19.19 35.41 -49.35
C THR A 42 17.73 35.77 -49.58
N GLN A 43 17.04 36.28 -48.56
CA GLN A 43 16.10 37.39 -48.70
C GLN A 43 16.07 38.28 -47.45
N LYS A 44 16.17 39.58 -47.69
CA LYS A 44 16.20 40.70 -46.74
C LYS A 44 14.87 40.83 -46.00
N SER A 45 14.90 41.12 -44.70
CA SER A 45 14.28 42.35 -44.14
C SER A 45 14.45 42.43 -42.62
N SER A 46 14.67 43.68 -42.20
CA SER A 46 14.68 44.28 -40.86
C SER A 46 13.74 43.68 -39.80
N SER A 47 14.24 43.50 -38.58
CA SER A 47 13.98 44.39 -37.43
C SER A 47 14.39 43.72 -36.10
N SER A 48 14.92 44.55 -35.22
CA SER A 48 15.28 44.29 -33.83
C SER A 48 14.15 43.70 -32.99
N ILE A 49 14.47 42.76 -32.08
CA ILE A 49 14.13 42.83 -30.64
C ILE A 49 14.91 41.74 -29.90
N SER A 50 15.59 42.16 -28.84
CA SER A 50 16.32 41.36 -27.86
C SER A 50 15.41 40.48 -27.00
N SER A 51 15.77 39.20 -26.83
CA SER A 51 15.34 38.42 -25.65
C SER A 51 16.51 37.58 -25.15
N SER A 52 17.13 38.03 -24.07
CA SER A 52 18.16 37.33 -23.32
C SER A 52 17.64 35.98 -22.82
N LYS A 53 18.20 34.88 -23.35
CA LYS A 53 18.12 33.58 -22.67
C LYS A 53 19.34 33.47 -21.75
N ASN A 54 19.08 33.44 -20.45
CA ASN A 54 20.01 32.95 -19.44
C ASN A 54 20.36 31.50 -19.78
N GLN A 55 21.45 31.30 -20.53
CA GLN A 55 22.15 30.03 -20.54
C GLN A 55 23.07 30.04 -19.33
N GLU A 56 22.74 29.24 -18.31
CA GLU A 56 23.75 28.78 -17.36
C GLU A 56 24.92 28.22 -18.19
N SER A 57 26.12 28.74 -17.97
CA SER A 57 27.29 28.39 -18.76
C SER A 57 27.75 26.98 -18.41
N ILE A 58 27.19 25.98 -19.09
CA ILE A 58 27.62 24.59 -19.01
C ILE A 58 29.07 24.50 -19.52
N LEU A 59 30.00 24.12 -18.64
CA LEU A 59 31.44 24.08 -18.94
C LEU A 59 31.87 22.83 -19.72
N SER A 60 31.28 21.67 -19.40
CA SER A 60 31.50 20.42 -20.11
C SER A 60 30.29 19.49 -19.97
N LEU A 61 30.08 18.63 -20.97
CA LEU A 61 29.05 17.59 -20.94
C LEU A 61 29.72 16.26 -21.29
N ASP A 62 29.92 15.43 -20.28
CA ASP A 62 30.51 14.10 -20.41
C ASP A 62 29.42 13.03 -20.31
N LYS A 63 29.46 12.05 -21.22
CA LYS A 63 28.58 10.89 -21.18
C LYS A 63 29.31 9.73 -20.54
N PHE A 64 28.60 8.93 -19.74
CA PHE A 64 29.16 7.75 -19.10
C PHE A 64 28.24 6.55 -19.27
N THR A 65 28.82 5.36 -19.15
CA THR A 65 28.12 4.08 -19.14
C THR A 65 28.34 3.43 -17.79
N VAL A 66 27.27 2.94 -17.17
CA VAL A 66 27.34 2.14 -15.94
C VAL A 66 27.40 0.67 -16.33
N VAL A 67 28.37 -0.05 -15.81
CA VAL A 67 28.50 -1.51 -15.99
C VAL A 67 27.54 -2.19 -15.02
N GLN A 68 26.83 -3.23 -15.48
CA GLN A 68 25.75 -3.94 -14.77
C GLN A 68 25.97 -4.02 -13.26
N THR A 69 25.17 -3.28 -12.52
CA THR A 69 25.14 -3.34 -11.06
C THR A 69 23.69 -3.44 -10.62
N SER A 70 23.38 -4.48 -9.84
CA SER A 70 22.12 -4.61 -9.11
C SER A 70 22.02 -3.63 -7.93
N GLN A 71 23.05 -2.79 -7.75
CA GLN A 71 23.20 -1.81 -6.68
C GLN A 71 23.40 -0.41 -7.27
N PRO A 72 22.84 0.65 -6.64
CA PRO A 72 23.05 2.02 -7.09
C PRO A 72 24.53 2.40 -7.09
N VAL A 73 24.97 3.07 -8.15
CA VAL A 73 26.35 3.53 -8.33
C VAL A 73 26.43 5.02 -8.01
N SER A 74 27.58 5.54 -7.58
CA SER A 74 27.74 6.99 -7.34
C SER A 74 28.88 7.59 -8.17
N ILE A 75 28.64 8.81 -8.65
CA ILE A 75 29.63 9.64 -9.35
C ILE A 75 30.04 10.76 -8.39
N ARG A 76 31.35 11.02 -8.35
CA ARG A 76 31.95 12.10 -7.58
C ARG A 76 32.54 13.12 -8.53
N ALA A 77 32.22 14.38 -8.31
CA ALA A 77 32.90 15.51 -8.94
C ALA A 77 33.72 16.25 -7.88
N SER A 78 34.96 16.61 -8.22
CA SER A 78 35.87 17.35 -7.34
C SER A 78 36.57 18.50 -8.07
N TYR A 79 36.68 19.63 -7.38
CA TYR A 79 37.43 20.80 -7.82
C TYR A 79 38.15 21.41 -6.62
N GLY A 80 39.47 21.21 -6.55
CA GLY A 80 40.26 21.59 -5.38
C GLY A 80 39.71 20.96 -4.09
N PRO A 81 39.39 21.74 -3.04
CA PRO A 81 38.85 21.22 -1.77
C PRO A 81 37.35 20.89 -1.82
N PHE A 82 36.66 21.24 -2.90
CA PHE A 82 35.21 21.02 -3.03
C PHE A 82 34.93 19.68 -3.70
N SER A 83 33.99 18.91 -3.15
CA SER A 83 33.52 17.67 -3.76
C SER A 83 32.01 17.53 -3.58
N THR A 84 31.34 17.07 -4.64
CA THR A 84 29.93 16.68 -4.61
C THR A 84 29.78 15.25 -5.10
N LYS A 85 28.74 14.57 -4.64
CA LYS A 85 28.45 13.17 -4.94
C LYS A 85 27.00 13.05 -5.38
N GLN A 86 26.77 12.31 -6.46
CA GLN A 86 25.44 12.02 -6.98
C GLN A 86 25.29 10.53 -7.26
N THR A 87 24.18 9.96 -6.81
CA THR A 87 23.86 8.55 -7.04
C THR A 87 23.15 8.38 -8.38
N VAL A 88 23.66 7.45 -9.19
CA VAL A 88 23.08 6.99 -10.45
C VAL A 88 22.21 5.76 -10.17
N PRO A 89 20.89 5.82 -10.44
CA PRO A 89 20.01 4.68 -10.28
C PRO A 89 20.39 3.52 -11.20
N ALA A 90 20.39 2.29 -10.67
CA ALA A 90 20.59 1.09 -11.47
C ALA A 90 19.39 0.91 -12.42
N ARG A 91 19.61 0.99 -13.74
CA ARG A 91 18.55 0.68 -14.72
C ARG A 91 18.28 -0.83 -14.74
N TYR A 92 16.99 -1.18 -14.79
CA TYR A 92 16.46 -2.53 -14.92
C TYR A 92 17.05 -3.25 -16.14
N ILE A 93 17.63 -4.43 -15.92
CA ILE A 93 17.98 -5.37 -16.99
C ILE A 93 16.66 -5.95 -17.53
N VAL A 94 16.31 -5.61 -18.77
CA VAL A 94 15.39 -6.43 -19.56
C VAL A 94 16.20 -7.66 -20.00
N PRO A 95 15.76 -8.90 -19.75
CA PRO A 95 16.42 -10.06 -20.33
C PRO A 95 16.26 -10.01 -21.86
N ASP A 96 17.36 -9.81 -22.59
CA ASP A 96 17.38 -10.07 -24.02
C ASP A 96 17.19 -11.57 -24.24
N VAL A 97 16.11 -11.94 -24.92
CA VAL A 97 15.87 -13.30 -25.38
C VAL A 97 16.80 -13.55 -26.56
N ILE A 98 18.04 -13.92 -26.29
CA ILE A 98 18.94 -14.48 -27.30
C ILE A 98 18.57 -15.96 -27.42
N THR A 99 17.70 -16.29 -28.37
CA THR A 99 17.54 -17.68 -28.83
C THR A 99 18.77 -18.05 -29.65
N ASP A 100 19.57 -18.97 -29.11
CA ASP A 100 20.66 -19.65 -29.80
C ASP A 100 20.16 -20.29 -31.11
N ALA A 101 20.51 -19.69 -32.24
CA ALA A 101 20.37 -20.30 -33.56
C ALA A 101 21.75 -20.82 -34.03
N SER A 102 22.32 -21.75 -33.26
CA SER A 102 23.48 -22.55 -33.68
C SER A 102 23.05 -23.97 -34.02
N ALA A 103 22.37 -24.13 -35.16
CA ALA A 103 22.27 -25.38 -35.89
C ALA A 103 21.86 -25.08 -37.34
N LEU A 104 22.84 -24.86 -38.22
CA LEU A 104 22.65 -24.83 -39.67
C LEU A 104 23.33 -26.07 -40.26
N SER A 105 22.52 -26.99 -40.77
CA SER A 105 22.86 -27.80 -41.95
C SER A 105 22.21 -27.12 -43.17
N PRO A 106 22.85 -27.14 -44.36
CA PRO A 106 22.37 -26.34 -45.49
C PRO A 106 21.44 -27.15 -46.37
N SER A 107 20.24 -26.63 -46.64
CA SER A 107 19.53 -26.96 -47.87
C SER A 107 18.76 -25.74 -48.38
N ASN A 108 19.11 -25.39 -49.63
CA ASN A 108 18.58 -24.33 -50.48
C ASN A 108 17.12 -23.96 -50.23
N ASP A 109 16.86 -22.68 -49.95
CA ASP A 109 15.69 -22.00 -50.53
C ASP A 109 15.82 -20.48 -50.59
N LYS A 110 15.43 -19.94 -51.74
CA LYS A 110 15.53 -18.53 -52.13
C LYS A 110 14.52 -17.68 -51.36
N LYS A 111 14.87 -17.23 -50.15
CA LYS A 111 14.08 -16.23 -49.40
C LYS A 111 14.93 -15.41 -48.41
N VAL A 112 16.08 -14.89 -48.85
CA VAL A 112 16.97 -14.05 -48.01
C VAL A 112 17.34 -12.75 -48.72
N LEU A 113 16.33 -11.98 -49.15
CA LEU A 113 16.58 -10.63 -49.69
C LEU A 113 15.54 -9.58 -49.26
N ASN A 114 14.76 -9.86 -48.20
CA ASN A 114 13.82 -8.90 -47.61
C ASN A 114 13.88 -8.84 -46.06
N LEU A 115 15.04 -9.12 -45.45
CA LEU A 115 15.25 -8.92 -44.00
C LEU A 115 16.36 -7.91 -43.65
N ALA A 116 17.09 -7.39 -44.65
CA ALA A 116 18.13 -6.39 -44.42
C ALA A 116 17.62 -4.93 -44.51
N GLN A 117 16.33 -4.70 -44.77
CA GLN A 117 15.73 -3.35 -44.85
C GLN A 117 14.74 -3.02 -43.72
N GLN A 118 14.57 -3.88 -42.71
CA GLN A 118 13.76 -3.60 -41.51
C GLN A 118 14.59 -3.42 -40.23
N GLN A 119 15.92 -3.49 -40.30
CA GLN A 119 16.80 -3.36 -39.13
C GLN A 119 17.31 -1.93 -38.87
N SER A 120 17.09 -0.96 -39.77
CA SER A 120 17.53 0.43 -39.57
C SER A 120 16.47 1.38 -38.99
N THR A 121 15.22 0.93 -38.81
CA THR A 121 14.14 1.75 -38.21
C THR A 121 13.93 1.49 -36.71
N ASN A 122 14.43 0.36 -36.19
CA ASN A 122 14.25 0.00 -34.77
C ASN A 122 15.29 0.66 -33.85
N THR A 123 16.46 1.02 -34.37
CA THR A 123 17.51 1.70 -33.59
C THR A 123 17.20 3.17 -33.35
N THR A 124 16.49 3.82 -34.28
CA THR A 124 16.00 5.19 -34.13
C THR A 124 14.78 5.27 -33.21
N ALA A 125 13.90 4.26 -33.22
CA ALA A 125 12.80 4.15 -32.26
C ALA A 125 13.31 3.93 -30.83
N ALA A 126 14.31 3.05 -30.63
CA ALA A 126 14.93 2.83 -29.32
C ALA A 126 15.70 4.06 -28.81
N LEU A 127 16.32 4.85 -29.69
CA LEU A 127 16.99 6.10 -29.32
C LEU A 127 16.01 7.24 -28.99
N LEU A 128 14.83 7.28 -29.62
CA LEU A 128 13.74 8.20 -29.27
C LEU A 128 13.10 7.82 -27.92
N ASP A 129 12.96 6.52 -27.62
CA ASP A 129 12.51 6.00 -26.31
C ASP A 129 13.53 6.30 -25.19
N LEU A 130 14.83 6.24 -25.50
CA LEU A 130 15.88 6.62 -24.55
C LEU A 130 15.89 8.13 -24.27
N GLN A 131 15.48 8.98 -25.21
CA GLN A 131 15.31 10.43 -24.97
C GLN A 131 14.07 10.78 -24.13
N GLN A 132 13.04 9.91 -24.10
CA GLN A 132 11.88 10.06 -23.21
C GLN A 132 12.14 9.52 -21.78
N SER A 133 13.18 8.71 -21.57
CA SER A 133 13.47 8.00 -20.32
C SER A 133 14.06 8.83 -19.16
N ASN A 134 14.13 10.15 -19.27
CA ASN A 134 14.51 11.05 -18.16
C ASN A 134 13.28 11.67 -17.46
N VAL A 135 12.10 11.07 -17.61
CA VAL A 135 10.92 11.44 -16.81
C VAL A 135 11.06 10.78 -15.43
N HIS A 136 11.56 11.53 -14.46
CA HIS A 136 11.51 11.14 -13.05
C HIS A 136 10.03 11.14 -12.62
N LEU A 137 9.41 9.96 -12.58
CA LEU A 137 8.08 9.81 -12.01
C LEU A 137 8.11 10.23 -10.54
N ASP A 138 7.58 11.41 -10.27
CA ASP A 138 7.54 12.00 -8.95
C ASP A 138 6.24 11.57 -8.24
N ILE A 139 6.32 10.46 -7.51
CA ILE A 139 5.18 9.92 -6.77
C ILE A 139 5.39 10.18 -5.28
N SER A 140 4.48 10.97 -4.72
CA SER A 140 4.40 11.24 -3.28
C SER A 140 3.33 10.37 -2.62
N ALA A 141 3.56 9.98 -1.38
CA ALA A 141 2.69 9.10 -0.61
C ALA A 141 2.36 9.73 0.75
N HIS A 142 1.08 9.83 1.08
CA HIS A 142 0.57 10.55 2.25
C HIS A 142 -0.36 9.66 3.06
N LEU A 143 -0.04 9.45 4.34
CA LEU A 143 -0.91 8.72 5.25
C LEU A 143 -2.18 9.53 5.55
N VAL A 144 -3.34 8.90 5.39
CA VAL A 144 -4.63 9.51 5.76
C VAL A 144 -4.80 9.55 7.28
N ARG A 145 -4.29 8.54 8.01
CA ARG A 145 -4.21 8.52 9.47
C ARG A 145 -2.83 8.08 9.93
N GLN A 146 -2.33 8.73 10.98
CA GLN A 146 -1.02 8.42 11.57
C GLN A 146 -1.05 7.21 12.52
N THR A 147 -2.23 6.75 12.93
CA THR A 147 -2.41 5.55 13.77
C THR A 147 -3.64 4.77 13.28
N ILE A 148 -3.64 3.44 13.47
CA ILE A 148 -4.79 2.60 13.12
C ILE A 148 -5.40 2.00 14.39
N PRO A 149 -6.61 2.44 14.79
CA PRO A 149 -7.30 1.87 15.94
C PRO A 149 -7.98 0.55 15.57
N ARG A 150 -8.10 -0.36 16.55
CA ARG A 150 -8.65 -1.71 16.32
C ARG A 150 -10.11 -1.72 15.86
N ASP A 151 -10.91 -0.77 16.35
CA ASP A 151 -12.30 -0.61 15.96
C ASP A 151 -12.44 -0.07 14.52
N SER A 152 -11.47 0.68 13.99
CA SER A 152 -11.41 1.13 12.59
C SER A 152 -10.14 0.60 11.86
N PRO A 153 -10.11 -0.70 11.48
CA PRO A 153 -8.93 -1.43 11.01
C PRO A 153 -8.53 -1.17 9.54
N VAL A 154 -8.76 0.04 9.01
CA VAL A 154 -8.46 0.38 7.62
C VAL A 154 -7.31 1.37 7.56
N LEU A 155 -6.23 0.99 6.87
CA LEU A 155 -5.11 1.86 6.54
C LEU A 155 -5.30 2.41 5.13
N ARG A 156 -5.20 3.74 4.98
CA ARG A 156 -5.31 4.42 3.69
C ARG A 156 -4.10 5.29 3.44
N VAL A 157 -3.64 5.25 2.19
CA VAL A 157 -2.58 6.11 1.68
C VAL A 157 -3.09 6.80 0.44
N LEU A 158 -3.00 8.13 0.44
CA LEU A 158 -3.20 8.92 -0.77
C LEU A 158 -1.87 9.01 -1.50
N PHE A 159 -1.88 8.65 -2.78
CA PHE A 159 -0.77 8.82 -3.70
C PHE A 159 -1.07 9.96 -4.65
N HIS A 160 -0.06 10.77 -4.95
CA HIS A 160 -0.11 11.83 -5.94
C HIS A 160 1.08 11.69 -6.87
N ALA A 161 0.79 11.54 -8.17
CA ALA A 161 1.78 11.54 -9.24
C ALA A 161 1.90 12.96 -9.80
N GLY A 162 3.02 13.62 -9.50
CA GLY A 162 3.28 14.98 -9.97
C GLY A 162 3.36 15.03 -11.50
N ALA A 163 2.55 15.89 -12.10
CA ALA A 163 2.71 16.27 -13.50
C ALA A 163 3.72 17.43 -13.60
N ASP A 164 4.73 17.31 -14.45
CA ASP A 164 5.63 18.44 -14.69
C ASP A 164 4.85 19.63 -15.30
N PRO A 165 5.08 20.87 -14.83
CA PRO A 165 4.34 22.07 -15.27
C PRO A 165 4.60 22.47 -16.73
N GLY A 166 5.36 21.67 -17.49
CA GLY A 166 5.71 21.90 -18.90
C GLY A 166 4.79 21.26 -19.94
N GLY A 167 3.65 20.68 -19.54
CA GLY A 167 2.53 20.34 -20.45
C GLY A 167 2.79 19.30 -21.56
N HIS A 168 3.97 18.70 -21.66
CA HIS A 168 4.36 17.81 -22.77
C HIS A 168 4.68 16.38 -22.36
N VAL A 169 4.44 15.99 -21.11
CA VAL A 169 4.59 14.58 -20.70
C VAL A 169 3.23 13.91 -20.84
N GLN A 170 3.09 13.01 -21.82
CA GLN A 170 2.01 12.03 -21.83
C GLN A 170 1.89 11.47 -20.41
N ARG A 171 0.73 11.64 -19.75
CA ARG A 171 0.43 11.05 -18.44
C ARG A 171 0.54 9.53 -18.57
N GLN A 172 1.74 8.98 -18.37
CA GLN A 172 1.93 7.55 -18.36
C GLN A 172 1.06 7.00 -17.23
N LYS A 173 0.07 6.18 -17.59
CA LYS A 173 -0.76 5.52 -16.58
C LYS A 173 0.18 4.68 -15.72
N VAL A 174 0.08 4.79 -14.41
CA VAL A 174 0.87 3.99 -13.46
C VAL A 174 -0.04 3.32 -12.45
N CYS A 175 0.38 2.12 -12.05
CA CYS A 175 -0.25 1.35 -11.00
C CYS A 175 0.60 1.45 -9.74
N VAL A 176 0.03 2.00 -8.66
CA VAL A 176 0.69 2.07 -7.36
C VAL A 176 0.22 0.91 -6.51
N LEU A 177 1.18 0.12 -6.03
CA LEU A 177 0.94 -1.00 -5.12
C LEU A 177 1.40 -0.62 -3.72
N LEU A 178 0.44 -0.51 -2.81
CA LEU A 178 0.65 -0.32 -1.38
C LEU A 178 0.99 -1.67 -0.73
N HIS A 179 2.05 -1.71 0.06
CA HIS A 179 2.46 -2.86 0.87
C HIS A 179 2.44 -2.48 2.33
N VAL A 180 1.76 -3.28 3.13
CA VAL A 180 1.76 -3.16 4.59
C VAL A 180 2.26 -4.46 5.18
N SER A 181 3.42 -4.41 5.84
CA SER A 181 4.07 -5.58 6.40
C SER A 181 4.20 -5.49 7.92
N MET A 182 4.20 -6.65 8.56
CA MET A 182 4.43 -6.78 9.99
C MET A 182 5.28 -8.02 10.25
N SER A 183 6.57 -7.81 10.52
CA SER A 183 7.54 -8.86 10.89
C SER A 183 7.41 -10.13 10.04
N ASN A 184 6.90 -11.22 10.62
CA ASN A 184 6.83 -12.55 10.02
C ASN A 184 5.48 -12.86 9.33
N LYS A 185 4.62 -11.85 9.15
CA LYS A 185 3.32 -12.02 8.50
C LYS A 185 3.41 -11.68 7.02
N ALA A 186 2.58 -12.36 6.22
CA ALA A 186 2.45 -12.03 4.80
C ALA A 186 2.03 -10.56 4.64
N PRO A 187 2.69 -9.80 3.75
CA PRO A 187 2.38 -8.40 3.53
C PRO A 187 0.99 -8.26 2.90
N LEU A 188 0.20 -7.34 3.45
CA LEU A 188 -1.09 -6.94 2.88
C LEU A 188 -0.82 -6.02 1.70
N LYS A 189 -1.64 -6.15 0.66
CA LYS A 189 -1.48 -5.37 -0.57
C LYS A 189 -2.76 -4.63 -0.90
N GLY A 190 -2.64 -3.34 -1.18
CA GLY A 190 -3.68 -2.48 -1.73
C GLY A 190 -3.17 -1.90 -3.05
N ARG A 191 -4.06 -1.50 -3.95
CA ARG A 191 -3.65 -0.92 -5.23
C ARG A 191 -4.54 0.26 -5.61
N CYS A 192 -3.97 1.23 -6.30
CA CYS A 192 -4.73 2.28 -6.96
C CYS A 192 -3.95 2.84 -8.16
N MET A 193 -4.65 3.54 -9.05
CA MET A 193 -4.05 4.23 -10.18
C MET A 193 -4.30 5.73 -10.04
N PRO A 194 -3.26 6.57 -9.97
CA PRO A 194 -3.43 8.01 -9.98
C PRO A 194 -3.88 8.44 -11.38
N GLU A 195 -5.18 8.70 -11.51
CA GLU A 195 -5.82 9.07 -12.77
C GLU A 195 -6.48 10.45 -12.67
N GLY A 196 -6.95 10.97 -13.81
CA GLY A 196 -7.61 12.26 -13.89
C GLY A 196 -6.64 13.44 -13.96
N GLU A 197 -7.18 14.65 -13.75
CA GLU A 197 -6.41 15.90 -13.86
C GLU A 197 -5.44 16.11 -12.70
N ASP A 198 -5.85 15.64 -11.52
CA ASP A 198 -5.09 15.78 -10.29
C ASP A 198 -4.03 14.70 -10.10
N GLY A 199 -4.10 13.59 -10.85
CA GLY A 199 -3.13 12.50 -10.73
C GLY A 199 -3.07 11.93 -9.31
N VAL A 200 -4.22 11.80 -8.64
CA VAL A 200 -4.33 11.29 -7.26
C VAL A 200 -5.11 9.99 -7.18
N CYS A 201 -4.76 9.14 -6.22
CA CYS A 201 -5.56 7.97 -5.87
C CYS A 201 -5.38 7.56 -4.40
N VAL A 202 -6.32 6.78 -3.87
CA VAL A 202 -6.21 6.21 -2.53
C VAL A 202 -6.16 4.69 -2.64
N ALA A 203 -5.13 4.10 -2.05
CA ALA A 203 -5.07 2.67 -1.82
C ALA A 203 -5.42 2.37 -0.37
N GLU A 204 -6.19 1.31 -0.15
CA GLU A 204 -6.56 0.86 1.19
C GLU A 204 -6.19 -0.61 1.43
N VAL A 205 -5.87 -0.93 2.69
CA VAL A 205 -5.77 -2.30 3.18
C VAL A 205 -6.48 -2.43 4.52
N VAL A 206 -7.03 -3.62 4.76
CA VAL A 206 -7.70 -3.97 6.02
C VAL A 206 -6.71 -4.75 6.87
N ILE A 207 -6.38 -4.22 8.04
CA ILE A 207 -5.48 -4.88 8.97
C ILE A 207 -6.23 -6.04 9.66
N PRO A 208 -5.71 -7.28 9.64
CA PRO A 208 -6.33 -8.41 10.32
C PRO A 208 -6.34 -8.24 11.84
N SER A 209 -7.41 -8.71 12.51
CA SER A 209 -7.58 -8.57 13.97
C SER A 209 -6.40 -9.11 14.78
N ASN A 210 -5.79 -10.22 14.35
CA ASN A 210 -4.65 -10.85 15.03
C ASN A 210 -3.33 -10.05 14.92
N TRP A 211 -3.32 -8.93 14.18
CA TRP A 211 -2.19 -7.99 14.16
C TRP A 211 -2.18 -7.09 15.39
N TRP A 212 -3.28 -6.89 16.09
CA TRP A 212 -3.29 -6.23 17.40
C TRP A 212 -2.94 -7.21 18.53
N PRO A 213 -2.50 -6.72 19.70
CA PRO A 213 -2.50 -7.53 20.92
C PRO A 213 -3.89 -8.12 21.18
N PRO A 214 -4.02 -9.34 21.72
CA PRO A 214 -5.32 -9.92 22.06
C PRO A 214 -6.16 -8.99 22.94
N LEU A 215 -7.48 -8.99 22.76
CA LEU A 215 -8.36 -8.26 23.68
C LEU A 215 -8.36 -8.96 25.05
N PRO A 216 -8.60 -8.20 26.13
CA PRO A 216 -8.90 -8.82 27.42
C PRO A 216 -10.12 -9.75 27.26
N ALA A 217 -10.11 -10.86 27.99
CA ALA A 217 -11.25 -11.76 28.03
C ALA A 217 -12.48 -11.00 28.57
N PRO A 218 -13.68 -11.22 27.99
CA PRO A 218 -14.93 -10.65 28.51
C PRO A 218 -15.14 -10.95 29.99
N GLU A 219 -15.67 -9.98 30.74
CA GLU A 219 -15.77 -10.06 32.20
C GLU A 219 -16.82 -11.09 32.67
N ILE A 220 -16.36 -12.22 33.25
CA ILE A 220 -17.25 -13.15 33.97
C ILE A 220 -16.94 -13.24 35.48
N THR A 221 -15.76 -12.82 35.94
CA THR A 221 -15.51 -12.62 37.38
C THR A 221 -14.42 -11.58 37.62
N SER A 222 -14.68 -10.68 38.54
CA SER A 222 -13.82 -9.59 39.01
C SER A 222 -12.59 -10.08 39.78
N LEU A 223 -11.72 -10.86 39.15
CA LEU A 223 -10.33 -10.98 39.60
C LEU A 223 -9.49 -10.10 38.69
N GLY A 224 -9.00 -9.01 39.28
CA GLY A 224 -8.22 -7.96 38.65
C GLY A 224 -6.97 -8.50 37.95
N ASN A 225 -7.14 -9.03 36.75
CA ASN A 225 -6.07 -9.18 35.80
C ASN A 225 -5.73 -7.77 35.33
N SER A 226 -4.74 -7.17 36.00
CA SER A 226 -4.12 -5.93 35.54
C SER A 226 -3.86 -6.05 34.04
N PRO A 227 -4.19 -5.04 33.22
CA PRO A 227 -4.01 -5.13 31.78
C PRO A 227 -2.56 -5.50 31.49
N VAL A 228 -2.37 -6.67 30.88
CA VAL A 228 -1.02 -7.14 30.50
C VAL A 228 -0.45 -6.08 29.57
N LYS A 229 0.61 -5.39 30.02
CA LYS A 229 1.32 -4.38 29.24
C LYS A 229 1.94 -5.07 28.04
N THR A 230 1.19 -5.12 26.95
CA THR A 230 1.65 -5.66 25.67
C THR A 230 2.33 -4.53 24.91
N PRO A 231 3.51 -4.79 24.30
CA PRO A 231 4.19 -3.78 23.51
C PRO A 231 3.30 -3.33 22.35
N GLN A 232 3.31 -2.03 22.09
CA GLN A 232 2.60 -1.46 20.96
C GLN A 232 3.12 -2.09 19.66
N ARG A 233 2.20 -2.53 18.82
CA ARG A 233 2.53 -3.15 17.53
C ARG A 233 2.56 -2.07 16.45
N VAL A 234 3.50 -2.19 15.53
CA VAL A 234 3.74 -1.21 14.47
C VAL A 234 3.80 -1.94 13.14
N VAL A 235 3.15 -1.39 12.12
CA VAL A 235 3.22 -1.89 10.75
C VAL A 235 4.14 -1.01 9.92
N GLN A 236 4.89 -1.61 9.00
CA GLN A 236 5.72 -0.89 8.04
C GLN A 236 4.92 -0.68 6.76
N VAL A 237 4.90 0.55 6.26
CA VAL A 237 4.16 0.95 5.07
C VAL A 237 5.14 1.34 3.98
N ALA A 238 4.98 0.70 2.83
CA ALA A 238 5.82 0.89 1.66
C ALA A 238 4.96 0.87 0.39
N TYR A 239 5.50 1.40 -0.70
CA TYR A 239 4.83 1.33 -2.00
C TYR A 239 5.82 1.02 -3.12
N SER A 240 5.30 0.53 -4.23
CA SER A 240 6.05 0.29 -5.46
C SER A 240 5.18 0.67 -6.64
N VAL A 241 5.79 1.05 -7.76
CA VAL A 241 5.08 1.61 -8.92
C VAL A 241 5.34 0.73 -10.12
N PHE A 242 4.28 0.43 -10.85
CA PHE A 242 4.30 -0.43 -12.03
C PHE A 242 3.67 0.23 -13.22
N GLU A 243 4.10 -0.17 -14.40
CA GLU A 243 3.38 0.09 -15.64
C GLU A 243 2.18 -0.86 -15.75
N PRO A 244 0.96 -0.34 -15.98
CA PRO A 244 -0.23 -1.16 -16.10
C PRO A 244 -0.26 -1.89 -17.47
N PRO A 245 -0.97 -3.02 -17.57
CA PRO A 245 -1.10 -3.73 -18.84
C PRO A 245 -1.81 -2.89 -19.91
N MET A 246 -1.26 -2.83 -21.12
CA MET A 246 -1.89 -2.15 -22.28
C MET A 246 -3.34 -2.62 -22.56
N LYS A 247 -3.63 -3.91 -22.35
CA LYS A 247 -4.94 -4.50 -22.66
C LYS A 247 -6.00 -4.13 -21.63
N ASN A 248 -5.65 -4.16 -20.34
CA ASN A 248 -6.57 -3.95 -19.21
C ASN A 248 -5.87 -3.10 -18.13
N PRO A 249 -5.70 -1.79 -18.36
CA PRO A 249 -5.00 -0.93 -17.41
C PRO A 249 -5.73 -0.87 -16.07
N GLU A 250 -7.07 -0.91 -16.09
CA GLU A 250 -7.97 -0.84 -14.92
C GLU A 250 -7.72 -1.90 -13.85
N LEU A 251 -7.13 -3.04 -14.22
CA LEU A 251 -6.83 -4.10 -13.25
C LEU A 251 -5.61 -3.78 -12.38
N CYS A 252 -4.78 -2.79 -12.76
CA CYS A 252 -3.59 -2.38 -12.02
C CYS A 252 -2.74 -3.62 -11.66
N GLU A 253 -2.43 -4.45 -12.66
CA GLU A 253 -1.64 -5.66 -12.49
C GLU A 253 -0.15 -5.34 -12.64
N PRO A 254 0.70 -5.80 -11.71
CA PRO A 254 2.13 -5.53 -11.75
C PRO A 254 2.77 -6.32 -12.90
N LYS A 255 3.25 -5.63 -13.94
CA LYS A 255 4.00 -6.24 -15.05
C LYS A 255 5.44 -5.78 -15.06
N VAL A 256 5.63 -4.47 -15.27
CA VAL A 256 6.95 -3.85 -15.35
C VAL A 256 7.07 -2.91 -14.17
N GLN A 257 8.05 -3.15 -13.30
CA GLN A 257 8.28 -2.32 -12.14
C GLN A 257 9.07 -1.07 -12.54
N ILE A 258 8.52 0.11 -12.26
CA ILE A 258 9.12 1.41 -12.56
C ILE A 258 9.87 1.94 -11.33
N GLN A 259 9.22 1.88 -10.16
CA GLN A 259 9.81 2.29 -8.89
C GLN A 259 9.88 1.09 -7.93
N PRO A 260 11.05 0.84 -7.31
CA PRO A 260 11.19 -0.21 -6.33
C PRO A 260 10.42 0.09 -5.04
N LEU A 261 10.31 -0.95 -4.22
CA LEU A 261 9.65 -0.89 -2.93
C LEU A 261 10.31 0.20 -2.06
N THR A 262 9.58 1.28 -1.83
CA THR A 262 10.02 2.45 -1.07
C THR A 262 9.23 2.49 0.23
N THR A 263 9.91 2.29 1.36
CA THR A 263 9.30 2.44 2.68
C THR A 263 9.24 3.92 3.03
N PHE A 264 8.08 4.40 3.48
CA PHE A 264 7.91 5.81 3.83
C PHE A 264 7.31 6.04 5.22
N ALA A 265 6.69 5.02 5.84
CA ALA A 265 6.10 5.20 7.17
C ALA A 265 6.11 3.94 8.04
N LYS A 266 6.05 4.16 9.35
CA LYS A 266 5.80 3.16 10.38
C LYS A 266 4.55 3.60 11.15
N VAL A 267 3.49 2.81 11.08
CA VAL A 267 2.18 3.19 11.62
C VAL A 267 1.85 2.34 12.85
N PRO A 268 1.67 2.94 14.03
CA PRO A 268 1.27 2.22 15.22
C PRO A 268 -0.18 1.71 15.13
N LEU A 269 -0.36 0.48 15.58
CA LEU A 269 -1.65 -0.13 15.86
C LEU A 269 -2.05 0.19 17.30
N VAL A 270 -3.14 0.95 17.47
CA VAL A 270 -3.63 1.39 18.77
C VAL A 270 -4.87 0.62 19.20
N GLN A 271 -5.20 0.68 20.49
CA GLN A 271 -6.44 0.10 21.01
C GLN A 271 -7.66 0.78 20.38
N ALA A 272 -8.84 0.19 20.57
CA ALA A 272 -10.07 0.80 20.10
C ALA A 272 -10.28 2.18 20.75
N LEU A 273 -10.75 3.14 19.97
CA LEU A 273 -11.04 4.50 20.45
C LEU A 273 -12.33 4.52 21.28
N THR A 274 -13.24 3.58 20.99
CA THR A 274 -14.49 3.40 21.71
C THR A 274 -14.55 2.01 22.36
N ALA A 275 -15.25 1.91 23.48
CA ALA A 275 -15.45 0.61 24.13
C ALA A 275 -16.28 -0.32 23.24
N TYR A 276 -15.96 -1.61 23.29
CA TYR A 276 -16.77 -2.64 22.66
C TYR A 276 -18.03 -2.91 23.49
N LYS A 277 -19.14 -3.20 22.81
CA LYS A 277 -20.35 -3.72 23.43
C LYS A 277 -20.29 -5.23 23.49
N GLU A 278 -20.38 -5.79 24.70
CA GLU A 278 -20.49 -7.24 24.90
C GLU A 278 -21.89 -7.74 24.55
N LEU A 279 -21.97 -8.82 23.79
CA LEU A 279 -23.20 -9.55 23.47
C LEU A 279 -23.01 -11.02 23.83
N ARG A 280 -23.66 -11.48 24.90
CA ARG A 280 -23.60 -12.86 25.39
C ARG A 280 -24.75 -13.68 24.84
N ALA A 281 -24.46 -14.77 24.13
CA ALA A 281 -25.48 -15.72 23.69
C ALA A 281 -26.03 -16.52 24.89
N ASP A 282 -25.13 -16.84 25.82
CA ASP A 282 -25.27 -17.63 27.03
C ASP A 282 -23.97 -17.49 27.85
N ASP A 283 -23.75 -18.39 28.82
CA ASP A 283 -22.56 -18.41 29.68
C ASP A 283 -21.31 -19.02 28.99
N ILE A 284 -21.42 -19.37 27.70
CA ILE A 284 -20.39 -20.06 26.92
C ILE A 284 -19.84 -19.10 25.85
N LEU A 285 -20.70 -18.42 25.08
CA LEU A 285 -20.27 -17.64 23.92
C LEU A 285 -20.58 -16.15 24.07
N THR A 286 -19.55 -15.33 23.93
CA THR A 286 -19.64 -13.86 23.96
C THR A 286 -19.04 -13.24 22.70
N MET A 287 -19.68 -12.21 22.17
CA MET A 287 -19.18 -11.41 21.05
C MET A 287 -18.90 -9.98 21.49
N LEU A 288 -17.85 -9.36 20.95
CA LEU A 288 -17.55 -7.94 21.18
C LEU A 288 -17.83 -7.14 19.92
N VAL A 289 -18.79 -6.23 19.97
CA VAL A 289 -19.18 -5.40 18.81
C VAL A 289 -18.69 -3.96 18.99
N PRO A 290 -17.90 -3.39 18.06
CA PRO A 290 -17.51 -1.99 18.12
C PRO A 290 -18.71 -1.04 18.16
N HIS A 291 -18.63 0.02 18.98
CA HIS A 291 -19.72 1.01 19.13
C HIS A 291 -19.50 2.30 18.33
N GLN A 292 -18.32 2.54 17.78
CA GLN A 292 -18.04 3.75 17.00
C GLN A 292 -19.07 3.94 15.85
N PRO A 293 -19.39 5.19 15.48
CA PRO A 293 -20.19 5.45 14.30
C PRO A 293 -19.48 4.92 13.06
N LEU A 294 -20.25 4.25 12.20
CA LEU A 294 -19.75 3.69 10.95
C LEU A 294 -20.14 4.58 9.77
N TYR A 295 -19.31 4.56 8.75
CA TYR A 295 -19.50 5.31 7.50
C TYR A 295 -19.57 4.32 6.33
N PRO A 296 -20.03 4.72 5.14
CA PRO A 296 -19.96 3.87 3.95
C PRO A 296 -18.54 3.29 3.76
N LEU A 297 -18.45 2.00 3.42
CA LEU A 297 -17.19 1.23 3.29
C LEU A 297 -16.36 1.08 4.57
N SER A 298 -16.90 1.46 5.73
CA SER A 298 -16.30 1.12 7.02
C SER A 298 -16.29 -0.39 7.21
N LYS A 299 -15.18 -0.90 7.76
CA LYS A 299 -14.98 -2.32 8.01
C LYS A 299 -14.74 -2.51 9.50
N ILE A 300 -15.31 -3.55 10.08
CA ILE A 300 -15.19 -3.85 11.51
C ILE A 300 -14.89 -5.33 11.74
N HIS A 301 -14.12 -5.57 12.80
CA HIS A 301 -13.88 -6.90 13.35
C HIS A 301 -14.81 -7.14 14.55
N VAL A 302 -15.55 -8.26 14.53
CA VAL A 302 -16.38 -8.70 15.67
C VAL A 302 -15.82 -10.03 16.17
N PRO A 303 -14.94 -10.02 17.19
CA PRO A 303 -14.38 -11.24 17.76
C PRO A 303 -15.41 -12.02 18.57
N VAL A 304 -15.28 -13.35 18.53
CA VAL A 304 -16.12 -14.33 19.20
C VAL A 304 -15.28 -15.10 20.20
N PHE A 305 -15.68 -15.01 21.47
CA PHE A 305 -15.05 -15.65 22.60
C PHE A 305 -15.87 -16.85 23.04
N LEU A 306 -15.17 -17.94 23.37
CA LEU A 306 -15.73 -19.15 23.95
C LEU A 306 -15.15 -19.34 25.36
N GLN A 307 -16.02 -19.50 26.34
CA GLN A 307 -15.70 -19.92 27.70
C GLN A 307 -15.90 -21.42 27.80
N LEU A 308 -14.79 -22.14 27.98
CA LEU A 308 -14.82 -23.59 28.19
C LEU A 308 -15.06 -23.87 29.67
N GLN A 309 -16.15 -24.57 29.98
CA GLN A 309 -16.45 -25.06 31.33
C GLN A 309 -16.03 -26.54 31.46
N PRO A 310 -15.64 -27.02 32.65
CA PRO A 310 -15.11 -28.39 32.84
C PRO A 310 -16.11 -29.49 32.51
N ASP A 311 -17.41 -29.22 32.69
CA ASP A 311 -18.55 -30.11 32.50
C ASP A 311 -19.12 -30.07 31.07
N GLN A 312 -18.67 -29.14 30.23
CA GLN A 312 -19.17 -28.95 28.89
C GLN A 312 -18.14 -29.32 27.82
N ASN A 313 -18.40 -30.41 27.11
CA ASN A 313 -17.52 -30.90 26.07
C ASN A 313 -18.02 -30.49 24.67
N ILE A 314 -17.81 -29.22 24.30
CA ILE A 314 -18.20 -28.71 22.97
C ILE A 314 -17.21 -29.21 21.92
N ALA A 315 -17.70 -29.95 20.92
CA ALA A 315 -16.89 -30.38 19.77
C ALA A 315 -17.03 -29.43 18.59
N VAL A 316 -18.24 -28.93 18.35
CA VAL A 316 -18.54 -28.00 17.26
C VAL A 316 -19.48 -26.93 17.77
N PHE A 317 -19.29 -25.69 17.33
CA PHE A 317 -20.30 -24.65 17.46
C PHE A 317 -20.47 -23.90 16.15
N ILE A 318 -21.70 -23.49 15.88
CA ILE A 318 -22.10 -22.88 14.62
C ILE A 318 -22.66 -21.50 14.92
N VAL A 319 -22.09 -20.48 14.28
CA VAL A 319 -22.55 -19.10 14.38
C VAL A 319 -23.02 -18.65 13.00
N ARG A 320 -24.33 -18.47 12.85
CA ARG A 320 -24.95 -17.96 11.62
C ARG A 320 -25.24 -16.48 11.76
N ALA A 321 -24.61 -15.66 10.93
CA ALA A 321 -24.80 -14.22 10.85
C ALA A 321 -25.75 -13.82 9.72
N ARG A 322 -26.62 -12.84 9.98
CA ARG A 322 -27.47 -12.16 9.00
C ARG A 322 -27.37 -10.66 9.22
N VAL A 323 -26.93 -9.94 8.19
CA VAL A 323 -26.83 -8.47 8.20
C VAL A 323 -27.96 -7.83 7.39
N LYS A 324 -28.37 -6.62 7.78
CA LYS A 324 -29.40 -5.80 7.12
C LYS A 324 -28.94 -4.34 7.05
N ALA A 325 -29.71 -3.51 6.32
CA ALA A 325 -29.50 -2.07 6.20
C ALA A 325 -28.12 -1.72 5.63
N GLY A 326 -27.85 -2.20 4.41
CA GLY A 326 -26.63 -1.83 3.69
C GLY A 326 -25.35 -2.35 4.33
N MET A 327 -25.35 -3.56 4.88
CA MET A 327 -24.17 -4.21 5.46
C MET A 327 -23.86 -5.51 4.71
N ARG A 328 -22.57 -5.90 4.67
CA ARG A 328 -22.07 -7.10 4.00
C ARG A 328 -21.09 -7.85 4.89
N ILE A 329 -21.11 -9.18 4.80
CA ILE A 329 -20.18 -10.07 5.50
C ILE A 329 -19.05 -10.40 4.53
N LEU A 330 -17.86 -9.90 4.81
CA LEU A 330 -16.68 -10.15 3.97
C LEU A 330 -16.08 -11.52 4.25
N GLY A 331 -16.03 -11.93 5.53
CA GLY A 331 -15.46 -13.20 5.94
C GLY A 331 -15.41 -13.40 7.45
N ALA A 332 -14.63 -14.40 7.85
CA ALA A 332 -14.23 -14.66 9.23
C ALA A 332 -12.79 -15.21 9.24
N THR A 333 -12.05 -14.98 10.30
CA THR A 333 -10.65 -15.42 10.44
C THR A 333 -10.45 -16.06 11.81
N ALA A 334 -9.78 -17.22 11.83
CA ALA A 334 -9.45 -17.92 13.07
C ALA A 334 -8.49 -17.07 13.93
N SER A 335 -8.70 -17.11 15.23
CA SER A 335 -7.90 -16.39 16.23
C SER A 335 -7.15 -17.32 17.19
N SER A 336 -7.41 -18.64 17.12
CA SER A 336 -6.80 -19.67 17.95
C SER A 336 -6.32 -20.85 17.09
N ASP A 337 -5.26 -21.53 17.54
CA ASP A 337 -4.72 -22.73 16.91
C ASP A 337 -5.44 -24.02 17.35
N GLU A 338 -6.27 -23.94 18.39
CA GLU A 338 -7.05 -25.06 18.97
C GLU A 338 -8.33 -25.37 18.18
N TRP A 339 -8.78 -24.40 17.37
CA TRP A 339 -10.03 -24.46 16.63
C TRP A 339 -9.81 -24.17 15.16
N ASN A 340 -10.37 -25.02 14.30
CA ASN A 340 -10.50 -24.73 12.89
C ASN A 340 -11.86 -24.09 12.63
N ILE A 341 -11.92 -23.17 11.67
CA ILE A 341 -13.18 -22.59 11.22
C ILE A 341 -13.40 -22.84 9.74
N SER A 342 -14.63 -23.10 9.36
CA SER A 342 -15.10 -23.00 7.98
C SER A 342 -16.17 -21.91 7.88
N ILE A 343 -16.15 -21.15 6.78
CA ILE A 343 -17.15 -20.12 6.51
C ILE A 343 -17.89 -20.43 5.21
N GLU A 344 -19.21 -20.38 5.27
CA GLU A 344 -20.09 -20.57 4.13
C GLU A 344 -20.89 -19.28 3.90
N LYS A 345 -20.71 -18.67 2.72
CA LYS A 345 -21.52 -17.52 2.28
C LYS A 345 -22.79 -18.05 1.63
N GLU A 346 -23.91 -17.94 2.34
CA GLU A 346 -25.16 -18.59 1.92
C GLU A 346 -25.88 -17.85 0.80
N ASN A 347 -25.49 -16.60 0.51
CA ASN A 347 -26.11 -15.82 -0.54
C ASN A 347 -25.11 -14.96 -1.33
N PRO A 348 -25.38 -14.70 -2.63
CA PRO A 348 -24.49 -13.92 -3.48
C PRO A 348 -24.40 -12.45 -3.06
N LYS A 349 -25.41 -11.94 -2.35
CA LYS A 349 -25.41 -10.58 -1.79
C LYS A 349 -24.52 -10.43 -0.54
N HIS A 350 -23.92 -11.53 -0.06
CA HIS A 350 -23.06 -11.56 1.13
C HIS A 350 -23.73 -10.96 2.38
N THR A 351 -25.05 -11.13 2.52
CA THR A 351 -25.80 -10.65 3.70
C THR A 351 -26.05 -11.76 4.72
N VAL A 352 -25.73 -13.01 4.39
CA VAL A 352 -25.89 -14.17 5.26
C VAL A 352 -24.65 -15.05 5.14
N ALA A 353 -24.06 -15.40 6.27
CA ALA A 353 -22.95 -16.35 6.33
C ALA A 353 -23.03 -17.22 7.58
N ARG A 354 -22.47 -18.41 7.49
CA ARG A 354 -22.39 -19.39 8.57
C ARG A 354 -20.93 -19.71 8.83
N VAL A 355 -20.50 -19.57 10.08
CA VAL A 355 -19.20 -20.04 10.54
C VAL A 355 -19.41 -21.30 11.38
N THR A 356 -18.73 -22.37 11.02
CA THR A 356 -18.68 -23.61 11.80
C THR A 356 -17.27 -23.73 12.38
N ALA A 357 -17.17 -23.76 13.70
CA ALA A 357 -15.91 -23.92 14.40
C ALA A 357 -15.86 -25.32 15.03
N PHE A 358 -14.78 -26.06 14.78
CA PHE A 358 -14.58 -27.41 15.28
C PHE A 358 -13.18 -27.56 15.90
N ARG A 359 -13.07 -28.40 16.92
CA ARG A 359 -11.84 -28.55 17.71
C ARG A 359 -10.81 -29.42 16.98
N LYS A 360 -9.54 -28.98 16.96
CA LYS A 360 -8.47 -29.63 16.16
C LYS A 360 -8.02 -30.98 16.70
N ASP A 361 -8.00 -31.17 18.02
CA ASP A 361 -7.56 -32.42 18.67
C ASP A 361 -8.57 -33.58 18.52
N ARG A 362 -9.65 -33.36 17.79
CA ARG A 362 -10.72 -34.33 17.54
C ARG A 362 -11.05 -34.48 16.06
N ASP A 363 -10.13 -34.05 15.21
CA ASP A 363 -10.15 -34.39 13.79
C ASP A 363 -9.88 -35.90 13.65
N PRO A 364 -10.76 -36.71 13.02
CA PRO A 364 -10.60 -38.16 12.90
C PRO A 364 -9.29 -38.60 12.21
N ASP A 365 -8.62 -37.70 11.48
CA ASP A 365 -7.34 -37.95 10.79
C ASP A 365 -6.09 -37.50 11.59
N SER A 366 -6.25 -36.97 12.80
CA SER A 366 -5.14 -36.45 13.61
C SER A 366 -4.61 -37.48 14.64
N VAL A 367 -3.28 -37.66 14.68
CA VAL A 367 -2.62 -38.54 15.67
C VAL A 367 -2.80 -37.94 17.06
N PRO A 368 -3.36 -38.69 18.05
CA PRO A 368 -3.59 -38.16 19.38
C PRO A 368 -2.25 -37.81 20.03
N LYS A 369 -1.98 -36.52 20.21
CA LYS A 369 -0.92 -36.08 21.11
C LYS A 369 -1.43 -36.29 22.53
N GLN A 370 -0.84 -37.25 23.24
CA GLN A 370 -0.91 -37.31 24.70
C GLN A 370 -0.39 -35.98 25.24
N THR A 371 -1.31 -35.08 25.53
CA THR A 371 -0.99 -33.81 26.17
C THR A 371 -1.62 -33.92 27.55
N GLU A 372 -0.76 -33.81 28.57
CA GLU A 372 -1.09 -33.90 29.98
C GLU A 372 -2.41 -33.17 30.28
N GLU A 373 -3.32 -33.86 30.96
CA GLU A 373 -4.59 -33.35 31.47
C GLU A 373 -4.31 -32.19 32.44
N THR A 374 -4.13 -31.00 31.90
CA THR A 374 -4.21 -29.77 32.68
C THR A 374 -5.67 -29.56 33.00
N THR A 375 -6.04 -29.91 34.24
CA THR A 375 -7.30 -29.58 34.90
C THR A 375 -7.86 -28.25 34.39
N SER A 376 -8.97 -28.33 33.68
CA SER A 376 -9.62 -27.21 32.98
C SER A 376 -10.11 -26.16 33.96
N THR A 377 -9.27 -25.17 34.27
CA THR A 377 -9.74 -23.89 34.79
C THR A 377 -10.61 -23.21 33.72
N ASN A 378 -11.70 -22.52 34.11
CA ASN A 378 -12.54 -21.70 33.22
C ASN A 378 -11.68 -20.84 32.27
N LYS A 379 -11.48 -21.32 31.04
CA LYS A 379 -10.59 -20.69 30.06
C LYS A 379 -11.44 -19.98 29.02
N ILE A 380 -11.23 -18.68 28.87
CA ILE A 380 -11.89 -17.86 27.85
C ILE A 380 -10.91 -17.65 26.70
N ILE A 381 -11.30 -18.05 25.50
CA ILE A 381 -10.46 -17.96 24.29
C ILE A 381 -11.19 -17.23 23.16
N GLU A 382 -10.48 -16.37 22.43
CA GLU A 382 -10.97 -15.83 21.15
C GLU A 382 -10.83 -16.93 20.09
N VAL A 383 -11.94 -17.46 19.58
CA VAL A 383 -11.92 -18.55 18.60
C VAL A 383 -11.74 -18.00 17.19
N PHE A 384 -12.51 -16.98 16.84
CA PHE A 384 -12.44 -16.33 15.54
C PHE A 384 -13.00 -14.90 15.58
N SER A 385 -12.76 -14.14 14.52
CA SER A 385 -13.35 -12.81 14.33
C SER A 385 -14.07 -12.71 12.99
N TRP A 386 -15.29 -12.18 13.01
CA TRP A 386 -16.00 -11.78 11.79
C TRP A 386 -15.37 -10.53 11.19
N LEU A 387 -15.40 -10.41 9.86
CA LEU A 387 -15.11 -9.18 9.12
C LEU A 387 -16.37 -8.72 8.39
N ILE A 388 -16.91 -7.57 8.79
CA ILE A 388 -18.17 -7.01 8.29
C ILE A 388 -17.90 -5.62 7.73
N GLU A 389 -18.56 -5.26 6.64
CA GLU A 389 -18.43 -3.98 5.94
C GLU A 389 -19.79 -3.28 5.79
N VAL A 390 -19.80 -1.95 5.88
CA VAL A 390 -20.93 -1.12 5.44
C VAL A 390 -20.87 -0.94 3.92
N ALA A 391 -21.91 -1.34 3.21
CA ALA A 391 -22.03 -1.16 1.77
C ALA A 391 -22.15 0.33 1.38
N ASN A 392 -21.83 0.63 0.13
CA ASN A 392 -21.85 1.99 -0.44
C ASN A 392 -23.07 2.23 -1.35
N ASP A 393 -23.96 1.25 -1.46
CA ASP A 393 -25.00 1.16 -2.49
C ASP A 393 -26.33 1.80 -2.09
N THR A 394 -26.48 2.26 -0.85
CA THR A 394 -27.79 2.62 -0.30
C THR A 394 -27.79 4.00 0.31
N LYS A 395 -28.24 4.98 -0.50
CA LYS A 395 -28.57 6.36 -0.07
C LYS A 395 -29.72 6.41 0.96
N GLU A 396 -30.36 5.28 1.26
CA GLU A 396 -31.59 5.15 2.06
C GLU A 396 -31.40 4.42 3.41
N HIS A 397 -30.17 4.11 3.83
CA HIS A 397 -29.94 3.28 5.03
C HIS A 397 -29.20 3.98 6.19
N PHE A 398 -29.23 5.31 6.23
CA PHE A 398 -28.53 6.13 7.24
C PHE A 398 -29.16 6.11 8.66
N ASP A 399 -29.95 5.09 9.02
CA ASP A 399 -30.76 5.08 10.26
C ASP A 399 -30.40 3.95 11.26
N SER A 400 -29.61 2.95 10.87
CA SER A 400 -28.88 1.99 11.74
C SER A 400 -28.68 0.64 11.03
N GLY A 401 -27.44 0.18 10.99
CA GLY A 401 -27.12 -1.18 10.59
C GLY A 401 -27.66 -2.18 11.60
N ARG A 402 -28.10 -3.35 11.15
CA ARG A 402 -28.55 -4.43 12.05
C ARG A 402 -27.86 -5.74 11.72
N ILE A 403 -27.27 -6.35 12.74
CA ILE A 403 -26.64 -7.66 12.65
C ILE A 403 -27.37 -8.62 13.59
N VAL A 404 -27.71 -9.79 13.07
CA VAL A 404 -28.40 -10.84 13.81
C VAL A 404 -27.55 -12.11 13.76
N TRP A 405 -27.16 -12.64 14.91
CA TRP A 405 -26.50 -13.94 15.00
C TRP A 405 -27.42 -14.99 15.59
N SER A 406 -27.25 -16.23 15.14
CA SER A 406 -27.87 -17.43 15.68
C SER A 406 -26.77 -18.42 16.03
N VAL A 407 -26.75 -18.90 17.26
CA VAL A 407 -25.72 -19.79 17.80
C VAL A 407 -26.33 -21.15 18.12
N SER A 408 -25.59 -22.22 17.81
CA SER A 408 -25.93 -23.61 18.19
C SER A 408 -24.66 -24.40 18.48
N TYR A 409 -24.75 -25.36 19.38
CA TYR A 409 -23.63 -26.20 19.83
C TYR A 409 -23.86 -27.66 19.51
N VAL A 410 -22.77 -28.41 19.37
CA VAL A 410 -22.74 -29.86 19.31
C VAL A 410 -21.76 -30.35 20.37
N HIS A 411 -22.30 -31.04 21.36
CA HIS A 411 -21.54 -31.63 22.45
C HIS A 411 -21.06 -33.04 22.10
N ASP A 412 -19.89 -33.40 22.58
CA ASP A 412 -19.28 -34.72 22.41
C ASP A 412 -19.40 -35.50 23.72
N GLY A 413 -20.23 -36.54 23.71
CA GLY A 413 -20.48 -37.39 24.87
C GLY A 413 -21.40 -38.54 24.50
N PRO A 414 -21.34 -39.68 25.22
CA PRO A 414 -22.31 -40.74 25.02
C PRO A 414 -23.69 -40.17 25.35
N LYS A 415 -24.62 -40.22 24.38
CA LYS A 415 -26.05 -40.12 24.69
C LYS A 415 -26.31 -41.19 25.74
N LEU A 416 -26.44 -40.81 27.02
CA LEU A 416 -26.88 -41.75 28.03
C LEU A 416 -28.17 -42.33 27.48
N ARG A 417 -28.22 -43.65 27.34
CA ARG A 417 -29.38 -44.33 26.80
C ARG A 417 -30.55 -44.00 27.72
N ASP A 418 -31.38 -43.04 27.31
CA ASP A 418 -32.73 -42.95 27.83
C ASP A 418 -33.40 -44.25 27.43
N ILE A 419 -33.46 -45.17 28.39
CA ILE A 419 -34.45 -46.22 28.42
C ILE A 419 -35.76 -45.49 28.71
N ASP A 420 -36.35 -44.86 27.69
CA ASP A 420 -37.79 -44.84 27.58
C ASP A 420 -38.26 -44.66 26.14
N VAL A 421 -39.36 -45.33 25.85
CA VAL A 421 -39.91 -45.58 24.53
C VAL A 421 -40.66 -44.35 24.01
N GLY A 422 -40.23 -43.75 22.89
CA GLY A 422 -41.08 -42.84 22.10
C GLY A 422 -40.34 -41.73 21.36
N GLU A 423 -40.54 -41.67 20.05
CA GLU A 423 -40.19 -40.58 19.11
C GLU A 423 -38.71 -40.10 19.10
N LYS A 424 -37.97 -40.52 18.06
CA LYS A 424 -36.76 -39.81 17.61
C LYS A 424 -37.11 -38.39 17.19
N ARG A 425 -37.12 -37.44 18.12
CA ARG A 425 -36.82 -36.04 17.84
C ARG A 425 -35.37 -35.83 18.22
N GLU A 426 -34.52 -35.54 17.23
CA GLU A 426 -33.21 -34.99 17.50
C GLU A 426 -33.41 -33.80 18.44
N HIS A 427 -32.85 -33.87 19.64
CA HIS A 427 -32.88 -32.81 20.63
C HIS A 427 -31.95 -31.68 20.12
N GLU A 428 -32.34 -30.97 19.05
CA GLU A 428 -31.70 -29.71 18.64
C GLU A 428 -31.93 -28.72 19.78
N GLU A 429 -30.86 -28.39 20.52
CA GLU A 429 -30.91 -27.29 21.48
C GLU A 429 -31.42 -26.00 20.81
N PRO A 430 -32.29 -25.22 21.48
CA PRO A 430 -32.88 -24.04 20.89
C PRO A 430 -31.79 -23.01 20.54
N ARG A 431 -31.71 -22.65 19.25
CA ARG A 431 -30.76 -21.66 18.72
C ARG A 431 -30.84 -20.33 19.49
N LYS A 432 -29.73 -19.91 20.08
CA LYS A 432 -29.63 -18.64 20.80
C LYS A 432 -29.47 -17.49 19.81
N LYS A 433 -30.22 -16.40 19.99
CA LYS A 433 -30.27 -15.29 19.04
C LYS A 433 -29.73 -14.00 19.64
N LEU A 434 -28.76 -13.40 18.97
CA LEU A 434 -28.15 -12.12 19.32
C LEU A 434 -28.50 -11.05 18.27
N ILE A 435 -28.69 -9.81 18.71
CA ILE A 435 -28.98 -8.68 17.83
C ILE A 435 -28.10 -7.49 18.21
N ALA A 436 -27.28 -7.03 17.27
CA ALA A 436 -26.61 -5.73 17.34
C ALA A 436 -27.31 -4.71 16.46
N LYS A 437 -27.39 -3.48 16.96
CA LYS A 437 -27.66 -2.28 16.15
C LYS A 437 -26.36 -1.47 16.12
N VAL A 438 -25.95 -1.01 14.95
CA VAL A 438 -24.79 -0.14 14.75
C VAL A 438 -25.25 1.17 14.14
N ASP A 439 -24.63 2.27 14.55
CA ASP A 439 -24.91 3.59 13.98
C ASP A 439 -24.20 3.75 12.64
N ILE A 440 -24.91 4.18 11.59
CA ILE A 440 -24.36 4.40 10.25
C ILE A 440 -24.63 5.84 9.84
N GLN A 441 -23.58 6.64 9.76
CA GLN A 441 -23.63 8.06 9.40
C GLN A 441 -23.33 8.27 7.91
N LYS A 442 -23.64 9.48 7.43
CA LYS A 442 -23.26 9.92 6.08
C LYS A 442 -21.74 10.04 5.98
N ASP A 443 -21.22 9.86 4.77
CA ASP A 443 -19.79 10.00 4.51
C ASP A 443 -19.29 11.37 5.00
N ASP A 444 -18.15 11.35 5.69
CA ASP A 444 -17.58 12.51 6.39
C ASP A 444 -16.09 12.63 6.07
N ILE A 445 -15.48 13.77 6.38
CA ILE A 445 -14.07 14.02 6.14
C ILE A 445 -13.23 13.20 7.13
N GLN A 446 -12.33 12.38 6.61
CA GLN A 446 -11.37 11.62 7.42
C GLN A 446 -10.06 12.38 7.61
N ALA A 447 -9.58 13.06 6.56
CA ALA A 447 -8.34 13.82 6.59
C ALA A 447 -8.34 14.96 5.56
N VAL A 448 -7.56 16.01 5.86
CA VAL A 448 -7.16 17.08 4.95
C VAL A 448 -5.66 16.95 4.72
N LEU A 449 -5.24 16.83 3.47
CA LEU A 449 -3.87 16.53 3.07
C LEU A 449 -3.34 17.63 2.14
N PRO A 450 -2.49 18.53 2.66
CA PRO A 450 -1.71 19.41 1.79
C PRO A 450 -0.64 18.60 1.04
N ILE A 451 -0.44 18.90 -0.24
CA ILE A 451 0.54 18.25 -1.11
C ILE A 451 1.34 19.33 -1.83
N SER A 452 2.64 19.35 -1.57
CA SER A 452 3.61 20.19 -2.27
C SER A 452 4.70 19.33 -2.90
N LYS A 453 5.27 19.79 -4.02
CA LYS A 453 6.42 19.16 -4.66
C LYS A 453 7.67 19.24 -3.77
N ASN A 454 7.84 20.35 -3.06
CA ASN A 454 8.90 20.52 -2.07
C ASN A 454 8.28 20.99 -0.76
N TRP A 455 8.68 20.34 0.33
CA TRP A 455 8.23 20.70 1.67
C TRP A 455 9.24 21.60 2.40
N GLU A 456 10.46 21.66 1.86
CA GLU A 456 11.52 22.53 2.35
C GLU A 456 11.50 23.83 1.55
N LEU A 457 10.99 24.88 2.19
CA LEU A 457 10.97 26.22 1.63
C LEU A 457 11.87 27.13 2.48
N MET A 458 12.96 27.59 1.88
CA MET A 458 13.91 28.50 2.51
C MET A 458 13.62 29.94 2.10
N ASN A 459 13.44 30.81 3.09
CA ASN A 459 13.25 32.23 2.83
C ASN A 459 14.58 32.89 2.43
N THR A 460 14.85 32.97 1.13
CA THR A 460 16.01 33.69 0.58
C THR A 460 15.67 35.13 0.19
N ALA A 461 14.45 35.60 0.47
CA ALA A 461 14.00 36.95 0.10
C ALA A 461 14.76 38.04 0.86
N VAL A 462 15.22 37.76 2.08
CA VAL A 462 16.07 38.68 2.87
C VAL A 462 17.40 38.97 2.16
N LEU A 463 17.96 37.97 1.47
CA LEU A 463 19.25 38.10 0.78
C LEU A 463 19.09 38.54 -0.67
N THR A 464 18.02 38.12 -1.34
CA THR A 464 17.83 38.31 -2.79
C THR A 464 16.84 39.42 -3.14
N GLY A 465 16.06 39.90 -2.17
CA GLY A 465 14.92 40.81 -2.38
C GLY A 465 13.74 40.15 -3.11
N ARG A 466 13.77 38.85 -3.39
CA ARG A 466 12.72 38.13 -4.15
C ARG A 466 11.97 37.14 -3.28
N GLN A 467 10.64 37.24 -3.28
CA GLN A 467 9.78 36.30 -2.58
C GLN A 467 9.89 34.90 -3.21
N VAL A 468 9.99 33.88 -2.35
CA VAL A 468 9.91 32.48 -2.76
C VAL A 468 8.49 31.98 -2.45
N SER A 469 7.82 31.44 -3.46
CA SER A 469 6.48 30.86 -3.32
C SER A 469 6.44 29.50 -4.00
N GLN A 470 5.72 28.55 -3.41
CA GLN A 470 5.53 27.23 -3.98
C GLN A 470 4.06 26.88 -4.04
N ALA A 471 3.63 26.34 -5.19
CA ALA A 471 2.26 25.87 -5.37
C ALA A 471 2.01 24.61 -4.52
N MET A 472 0.85 24.58 -3.89
CA MET A 472 0.38 23.47 -3.05
C MET A 472 -1.04 23.12 -3.48
N LYS A 473 -1.37 21.84 -3.46
CA LYS A 473 -2.75 21.36 -3.57
C LYS A 473 -3.24 20.89 -2.21
N VAL A 474 -4.52 21.06 -1.93
CA VAL A 474 -5.15 20.58 -0.70
C VAL A 474 -6.24 19.60 -1.07
N PHE A 475 -6.11 18.37 -0.62
CA PHE A 475 -7.10 17.33 -0.85
C PHE A 475 -7.80 16.95 0.45
N ILE A 476 -9.07 16.60 0.35
CA ILE A 476 -9.76 15.87 1.42
C ILE A 476 -9.88 14.41 1.04
N VAL A 477 -9.77 13.53 2.04
CA VAL A 477 -10.12 12.11 1.92
C VAL A 477 -11.28 11.82 2.86
N SER A 478 -12.35 11.25 2.33
CA SER A 478 -13.54 10.89 3.12
C SER A 478 -13.37 9.55 3.86
N GLN A 479 -14.27 9.27 4.80
CA GLN A 479 -14.31 7.99 5.51
C GLN A 479 -14.59 6.80 4.58
N ALA A 480 -15.26 7.03 3.45
CA ALA A 480 -15.45 6.07 2.37
C ALA A 480 -14.24 5.98 1.41
N GLY A 481 -13.16 6.73 1.64
CA GLY A 481 -11.96 6.73 0.80
C GLY A 481 -12.09 7.53 -0.49
N LYS A 482 -13.08 8.42 -0.61
CA LYS A 482 -13.21 9.32 -1.77
C LYS A 482 -12.29 10.52 -1.60
N ILE A 483 -11.83 11.07 -2.71
CA ILE A 483 -10.91 12.21 -2.76
C ILE A 483 -11.62 13.39 -3.39
N ALA A 484 -11.39 14.60 -2.88
CA ALA A 484 -11.78 15.83 -3.55
C ALA A 484 -10.70 16.90 -3.40
N ASP A 485 -10.45 17.64 -4.48
CA ASP A 485 -9.61 18.84 -4.46
C ASP A 485 -10.40 19.99 -3.81
N VAL A 486 -9.86 20.52 -2.72
CA VAL A 486 -10.41 21.67 -1.99
C VAL A 486 -9.42 22.82 -1.96
N THR A 487 -8.42 22.84 -2.85
CA THR A 487 -7.36 23.85 -2.89
C THR A 487 -7.95 25.26 -2.94
N LEU A 488 -8.94 25.51 -3.81
CA LEU A 488 -9.61 26.81 -3.93
C LEU A 488 -10.63 27.11 -2.82
N GLN A 489 -10.95 26.13 -1.98
CA GLN A 489 -11.88 26.26 -0.86
C GLN A 489 -11.14 26.31 0.49
N SER A 490 -9.82 26.17 0.46
CA SER A 490 -8.96 26.14 1.64
C SER A 490 -8.35 27.52 1.86
N SER A 491 -8.22 27.91 3.13
CA SER A 491 -7.43 29.06 3.54
C SER A 491 -6.50 28.61 4.67
N CYS A 492 -5.28 29.14 4.67
CA CYS A 492 -4.30 28.86 5.70
C CYS A 492 -3.89 30.19 6.33
N TYR A 493 -3.80 30.23 7.65
CA TYR A 493 -3.33 31.39 8.39
C TYR A 493 -2.23 30.95 9.34
N THR A 494 -1.26 31.84 9.57
CA THR A 494 -0.22 31.69 10.57
C THR A 494 -0.32 32.84 11.54
N ASP A 495 -0.27 32.56 12.84
CA ASP A 495 -0.25 33.59 13.88
C ASP A 495 1.11 34.28 13.97
N ASP A 496 2.15 33.65 13.43
CA ASP A 496 3.50 34.21 13.34
C ASP A 496 3.69 34.89 11.98
N GLU A 497 3.80 36.22 11.99
CA GLU A 497 4.04 37.05 10.81
C GLU A 497 5.39 36.78 10.13
N SER A 498 6.33 36.12 10.83
CA SER A 498 7.64 35.73 10.31
C SER A 498 7.64 34.35 9.61
N VAL A 499 6.54 33.60 9.72
CA VAL A 499 6.35 32.29 9.08
C VAL A 499 5.74 32.45 7.69
N ILE A 500 6.01 31.45 6.83
CA ILE A 500 5.56 31.34 5.44
C ILE A 500 4.09 31.77 5.30
N LYS A 501 3.84 32.77 4.46
CA LYS A 501 2.49 33.15 4.05
C LYS A 501 2.00 32.17 2.98
N VAL A 502 0.99 31.38 3.32
CA VAL A 502 0.27 30.53 2.39
C VAL A 502 -0.93 31.35 1.89
N PHE A 503 -0.98 31.63 0.59
CA PHE A 503 -2.03 32.44 -0.05
C PHE A 503 -3.03 31.57 -0.79
#